data_AF-A0A6N8V8S7-F1
#
_entry.id   AF-A0A6N8V8S7-F1
#
_cell.length_a   1.000
_cell.length_b   1.000
_cell.length_c   1.000
_cell.angle_alpha   90.00
_cell.angle_beta   90.00
_cell.angle_gamma   90.00
#
_symmetry.space_group_name_H-M   'P 1'
#
loop_
_entity.id
_entity.type
_entity.pdbx_description
1 polymer ?
#
loop_
_entity_poly.entity_id
_entity_poly.type
_entity_poly.pdbx_seq_one_letter_code
_entity_poly.pdbx_strand_id
1 'polypeptide(L)'
;MAIDLRRSNSRACRSWLEDVLLHLEASGTLDVTRERRPPHYHIAVYTHEYAAYVDRLTDTRSRTDNTRVVNALAPANSSRPDVIRYTVRSGDSLWEIARTYGTTVDRLKSANNLRGSRIYAGQLLQVTPLTSR
;
A
#
# COMPACT_ATOMS: atom_id res chain seq x y z
N MET A 1 18.57 2.45 6.78
CA MET A 1 19.10 3.69 6.15
C MET A 1 17.93 4.62 5.91
N ALA A 2 18.09 5.94 6.05
CA ALA A 2 17.02 6.90 5.78
C ALA A 2 17.41 7.83 4.61
N ILE A 3 16.46 8.10 3.71
CA ILE A 3 16.64 8.95 2.53
C ILE A 3 15.45 9.90 2.43
N ASP A 4 15.71 11.20 2.22
CA ASP A 4 14.68 12.20 1.98
C ASP A 4 14.63 12.56 0.49
N LEU A 5 13.47 12.34 -0.14
CA LEU A 5 13.24 12.71 -1.54
C LEU A 5 12.30 13.90 -1.64
N ARG A 6 12.78 15.00 -2.23
CA ARG A 6 11.92 16.15 -2.53
C ARG A 6 10.88 15.77 -3.57
N ARG A 7 9.62 16.13 -3.33
CA ARG A 7 8.52 15.86 -4.25
C ARG A 7 8.65 16.73 -5.51
N SER A 8 8.70 16.09 -6.68
CA SER A 8 8.75 16.81 -7.96
C SER A 8 7.45 17.53 -8.28
N ASN A 9 7.56 18.72 -8.87
CA ASN A 9 6.43 19.50 -9.40
C ASN A 9 5.87 18.87 -10.69
N SER A 10 6.66 18.10 -11.43
CA SER A 10 6.19 17.33 -12.59
C SER A 10 5.26 16.20 -12.15
N ARG A 11 4.03 16.19 -12.68
CA ARG A 11 3.03 15.17 -12.35
C ARG A 11 3.46 13.78 -12.80
N ALA A 12 4.09 13.66 -13.96
CA ALA A 12 4.58 12.38 -14.47
C ALA A 12 5.71 11.82 -13.59
N CYS A 13 6.71 12.64 -13.26
CA CYS A 13 7.83 12.24 -12.41
C CYS A 13 7.37 11.81 -11.01
N ARG A 14 6.50 12.62 -10.38
CA ARG A 14 5.93 12.27 -9.07
C ARG A 14 5.13 10.98 -9.11
N SER A 15 4.30 10.82 -10.14
CA SER A 15 3.47 9.63 -10.24
C SER A 15 4.29 8.36 -10.47
N TRP A 16 5.38 8.46 -11.22
CA TRP A 16 6.32 7.36 -11.38
C TRP A 16 7.02 7.02 -10.06
N LEU A 17 7.50 8.04 -9.33
CA LEU A 17 8.13 7.84 -8.02
C LEU A 17 7.17 7.19 -7.02
N GLU A 18 5.92 7.67 -6.92
CA GLU A 18 4.91 7.10 -6.02
C GLU A 18 4.59 5.63 -6.37
N ASP A 19 4.58 5.26 -7.66
CA ASP A 19 4.37 3.87 -8.11
C ASP A 19 5.54 2.96 -7.67
N VAL A 20 6.79 3.42 -7.83
CA VAL A 20 7.99 2.70 -7.39
C VAL A 20 8.02 2.54 -5.87
N LEU A 21 7.72 3.61 -5.13
CA LEU A 21 7.73 3.59 -3.66
C LEU A 21 6.71 2.60 -3.11
N LEU A 22 5.51 2.53 -3.70
CA LEU A 22 4.50 1.55 -3.28
C LEU A 22 4.92 0.11 -3.59
N HIS A 23 5.55 -0.11 -4.74
CA HIS A 23 6.04 -1.44 -5.10
C HIS A 23 7.09 -1.93 -4.09
N LEU A 24 8.02 -1.05 -3.69
CA LEU A 24 9.07 -1.38 -2.73
C LEU A 24 8.56 -1.48 -1.28
N GLU A 25 7.52 -0.72 -0.92
CA GLU A 25 6.81 -0.86 0.36
C GLU A 25 6.07 -2.21 0.42
N ALA A 26 5.41 -2.60 -0.68
CA ALA A 26 4.73 -3.90 -0.80
C ALA A 26 5.70 -5.10 -0.79
N SER A 27 6.94 -4.92 -1.24
CA SER A 27 7.99 -5.95 -1.13
C SER A 27 8.71 -5.94 0.22
N GLY A 28 8.29 -5.10 1.18
CA GLY A 28 8.90 -4.98 2.50
C GLY A 28 10.34 -4.46 2.49
N THR A 29 10.79 -3.87 1.38
CA THR A 29 12.18 -3.40 1.20
C THR A 29 12.39 -2.02 1.83
N LEU A 30 11.32 -1.24 1.97
CA LEU A 30 11.36 0.08 2.59
C LEU A 30 9.99 0.43 3.19
N ASP A 31 9.96 1.48 3.99
CA ASP A 31 8.74 2.18 4.41
C ASP A 31 8.82 3.65 4.01
N VAL A 32 7.69 4.25 3.66
CA VAL A 32 7.60 5.64 3.19
C VAL A 32 6.56 6.43 3.95
N THR A 33 6.99 7.57 4.49
CA THR A 33 6.11 8.60 5.06
C THR A 33 6.15 9.86 4.21
N ARG A 34 4.99 10.43 3.88
CA ARG A 34 4.89 11.68 3.12
C ARG A 34 4.68 12.86 4.06
N GLU A 35 5.59 13.83 4.01
CA GLU A 35 5.49 15.11 4.72
C GLU A 35 4.94 16.21 3.79
N ARG A 36 4.07 17.07 4.32
CA ARG A 36 3.34 18.09 3.57
C ARG A 36 4.10 19.41 3.47
N ARG A 37 4.99 19.76 4.41
CA ARG A 37 5.67 21.07 4.44
C ARG A 37 7.12 21.00 4.96
N PRO A 38 8.14 21.24 4.11
CA PRO A 38 8.07 21.27 2.64
C PRO A 38 7.65 19.90 2.08
N PRO A 39 7.08 19.78 0.87
CA PRO A 39 6.66 18.48 0.35
C PRO A 39 7.85 17.54 0.08
N HIS A 40 8.02 16.49 0.88
CA HIS A 40 9.05 15.46 0.69
C HIS A 40 8.58 14.08 1.18
N TYR A 41 9.29 13.04 0.75
CA TYR A 41 9.10 11.67 1.21
C TYR A 41 10.26 11.30 2.13
N HIS A 42 9.94 10.87 3.34
CA HIS A 42 10.86 10.19 4.25
C HIS A 42 10.84 8.71 3.92
N ILE A 43 11.98 8.13 3.55
CA ILE A 43 12.09 6.73 3.17
C ILE A 43 13.02 6.03 4.15
N ALA A 44 12.51 5.01 4.83
CA ALA A 44 13.31 4.09 5.63
C ALA A 44 13.61 2.86 4.78
N VAL A 45 14.84 2.70 4.31
CA VAL A 45 15.28 1.51 3.56
C VAL A 45 15.75 0.45 4.55
N TYR A 46 15.18 -0.75 4.40
CA TYR A 46 15.50 -1.91 5.19
C TYR A 46 16.49 -2.79 4.41
N THR A 47 17.66 -3.03 5.00
CA THR A 47 18.48 -4.15 4.56
C THR A 47 17.79 -5.44 5.00
N HIS A 48 18.07 -6.57 4.35
CA HIS A 48 17.43 -7.86 4.71
C HIS A 48 17.60 -8.19 6.21
N GLU A 49 18.76 -7.88 6.77
CA GLU A 49 19.04 -8.02 8.21
C GLU A 49 18.13 -7.15 9.10
N TYR A 50 17.85 -5.93 8.66
CA TYR A 50 16.97 -5.02 9.40
C TYR A 50 15.50 -5.41 9.28
N ALA A 51 15.06 -5.88 8.11
CA ALA A 51 13.70 -6.42 7.93
C ALA A 51 13.45 -7.61 8.86
N ALA A 52 14.36 -8.60 8.86
CA ALA A 52 14.30 -9.76 9.76
C ALA A 52 14.40 -9.37 11.26
N TYR A 53 15.08 -8.26 11.57
CA TYR A 53 15.10 -7.71 12.93
C TYR A 53 13.75 -7.10 13.33
N VAL A 54 13.14 -6.29 12.45
CA VAL A 54 11.81 -5.71 12.69
C VAL A 54 10.77 -6.81 12.80
N ASP A 55 10.81 -7.84 11.95
CA ASP A 55 9.92 -9.00 12.04
C ASP A 55 10.02 -9.70 13.40
N ARG A 56 11.24 -9.88 13.95
CA ARG A 56 11.40 -10.43 15.30
C ARG A 56 10.82 -9.52 16.40
N LEU A 57 10.84 -8.20 16.21
CA LEU A 57 10.24 -7.23 17.13
C LEU A 57 8.72 -7.09 16.96
N THR A 58 8.16 -7.39 15.79
CA THR A 58 6.72 -7.31 15.51
C THR A 58 6.02 -8.64 15.81
N ASP A 59 6.66 -9.78 15.56
CA ASP A 59 6.17 -11.11 15.97
C ASP A 59 6.03 -11.25 17.49
N THR A 60 6.75 -10.44 18.27
CA THR A 60 6.59 -10.40 19.73
C THR A 60 5.26 -9.81 20.17
N ARG A 61 4.50 -9.12 19.30
CA ARG A 61 3.11 -8.68 19.57
C ARG A 61 2.05 -9.73 19.20
N SER A 62 2.41 -10.75 18.42
CA SER A 62 1.51 -11.86 18.05
C SER A 62 1.61 -13.06 19.00
N ARG A 63 2.38 -12.96 20.09
CA ARG A 63 2.64 -14.05 21.05
C ARG A 63 1.80 -13.99 22.32
N THR A 64 0.62 -13.37 22.25
CA THR A 64 -0.43 -13.51 23.29
C THR A 64 -1.71 -14.03 22.66
N ASP A 65 -1.63 -15.18 21.98
CA ASP A 65 -2.79 -16.07 21.82
C ASP A 65 -2.28 -17.48 21.56
N ASN A 66 -1.90 -18.15 22.65
CA ASN A 66 -1.52 -19.55 22.64
C ASN A 66 -2.62 -20.35 23.34
N THR A 67 -3.74 -20.56 22.66
CA THR A 67 -4.63 -21.70 22.94
C THR A 67 -4.88 -22.46 21.64
N ARG A 68 -4.21 -23.62 21.56
CA ARG A 68 -4.41 -24.68 20.58
C ARG A 68 -5.89 -25.05 20.47
N VAL A 69 -6.49 -24.88 19.31
CA VAL A 69 -7.48 -25.83 18.81
C VAL A 69 -7.51 -25.84 17.29
N VAL A 70 -7.43 -27.05 16.75
CA VAL A 70 -7.84 -27.54 15.44
C VAL A 70 -7.03 -27.15 14.19
N ASN A 71 -6.13 -28.07 13.84
CA ASN A 71 -5.97 -28.52 12.46
C ASN A 71 -7.33 -29.04 11.96
N ALA A 72 -7.97 -28.32 11.03
CA ALA A 72 -9.12 -28.81 10.27
C ALA A 72 -9.03 -28.30 8.84
N LEU A 73 -9.04 -29.25 7.91
CA LEU A 73 -9.09 -29.03 6.47
C LEU A 73 -10.42 -28.36 6.07
N ALA A 74 -10.31 -27.19 5.41
CA ALA A 74 -11.27 -26.62 4.45
C ALA A 74 -12.63 -26.09 5.01
N PRO A 75 -13.30 -25.10 4.36
CA PRO A 75 -13.12 -24.67 2.98
C PRO A 75 -12.36 -23.36 2.82
N ALA A 76 -11.77 -23.23 1.63
CA ALA A 76 -11.58 -21.94 1.00
C ALA A 76 -12.95 -21.26 0.89
N ASN A 77 -13.34 -20.53 1.93
CA ASN A 77 -14.34 -19.50 1.80
C ASN A 77 -13.70 -18.42 0.93
N SER A 78 -13.98 -18.52 -0.36
CA SER A 78 -13.90 -17.42 -1.32
C SER A 78 -14.82 -16.31 -0.83
N SER A 79 -14.39 -15.61 0.23
CA SER A 79 -14.92 -14.31 0.59
C SER A 79 -14.65 -13.43 -0.62
N ARG A 80 -15.69 -13.27 -1.44
CA ARG A 80 -15.68 -12.39 -2.59
C ARG A 80 -15.11 -11.07 -2.09
N PRO A 81 -13.97 -10.61 -2.62
CA PRO A 81 -13.28 -9.49 -2.03
C PRO A 81 -14.22 -8.30 -2.07
N ASP A 82 -14.38 -7.62 -0.94
CA ASP A 82 -15.36 -6.54 -0.81
C ASP A 82 -14.99 -5.43 -1.80
N VAL A 83 -15.90 -5.13 -2.73
CA VAL A 83 -15.66 -4.15 -3.79
C VAL A 83 -16.18 -2.81 -3.30
N ILE A 84 -15.26 -1.97 -2.84
CA ILE A 84 -15.55 -0.63 -2.37
C ILE A 84 -15.60 0.32 -3.57
N ARG A 85 -16.66 1.12 -3.67
CA ARG A 85 -16.75 2.19 -4.68
C ARG A 85 -16.26 3.51 -4.09
N TYR A 86 -15.15 4.03 -4.61
CA TYR A 86 -14.55 5.29 -4.18
C TYR A 86 -14.72 6.37 -5.24
N THR A 87 -15.13 7.59 -4.84
CA THR A 87 -15.17 8.74 -5.76
C THR A 87 -13.93 9.60 -5.53
N VAL A 88 -13.10 9.72 -6.56
CA VAL A 88 -11.83 10.46 -6.54
C VAL A 88 -12.08 11.93 -6.20
N ARG A 89 -11.35 12.45 -5.22
CA ARG A 89 -11.39 13.86 -4.83
C ARG A 89 -10.24 14.64 -5.47
N SER A 90 -10.40 15.97 -5.52
CA SER A 90 -9.34 16.83 -6.04
C SER A 90 -8.09 16.73 -5.16
N GLY A 91 -6.97 16.32 -5.76
CA GLY A 91 -5.69 16.17 -5.08
C GLY A 91 -5.31 14.72 -4.76
N ASP A 92 -6.24 13.77 -4.88
CA ASP A 92 -5.97 12.35 -4.67
C ASP A 92 -5.01 11.80 -5.72
N SER A 93 -4.18 10.83 -5.30
CA SER A 93 -3.44 9.95 -6.21
C SER A 93 -3.83 8.49 -6.01
N LEU A 94 -3.62 7.66 -7.05
CA LEU A 94 -3.83 6.20 -6.93
C LEU A 94 -3.04 5.61 -5.76
N TRP A 95 -1.88 6.20 -5.45
CA TRP A 95 -1.04 5.80 -4.32
C TRP A 95 -1.73 6.01 -2.98
N GLU A 96 -2.26 7.22 -2.72
CA GLU A 96 -2.97 7.52 -1.47
C GLU A 96 -4.20 6.63 -1.30
N ILE A 97 -4.95 6.40 -2.39
CA ILE A 97 -6.12 5.53 -2.39
C ILE A 97 -5.71 4.08 -2.10
N ALA A 98 -4.70 3.56 -2.81
CA ALA A 98 -4.23 2.19 -2.61
C ALA A 98 -3.76 1.96 -1.17
N ARG A 99 -2.98 2.89 -0.61
CA ARG A 99 -2.51 2.82 0.78
C ARG A 99 -3.65 2.89 1.78
N THR A 100 -4.62 3.79 1.58
CA THR A 100 -5.78 3.97 2.47
C THR A 100 -6.63 2.71 2.56
N TYR A 101 -6.78 1.99 1.45
CA TYR A 101 -7.63 0.79 1.37
C TYR A 101 -6.86 -0.53 1.43
N GLY A 102 -5.55 -0.50 1.72
CA GLY A 102 -4.72 -1.71 1.81
C GLY A 102 -4.72 -2.54 0.52
N THR A 103 -4.59 -1.88 -0.63
CA THR A 103 -4.47 -2.53 -1.95
C THR A 103 -3.23 -2.01 -2.69
N THR A 104 -2.97 -2.53 -3.90
CA THR A 104 -1.86 -2.05 -4.75
C THR A 104 -2.39 -1.17 -5.89
N VAL A 105 -1.54 -0.25 -6.35
CA VAL A 105 -1.87 0.58 -7.52
C VAL A 105 -2.11 -0.30 -8.75
N ASP A 106 -1.37 -1.39 -8.94
CA ASP A 106 -1.56 -2.30 -10.07
C ASP A 106 -2.91 -3.02 -10.02
N ARG A 107 -3.35 -3.49 -8.85
CA ARG A 107 -4.70 -4.05 -8.70
C ARG A 107 -5.77 -2.99 -8.93
N LEU A 108 -5.57 -1.79 -8.40
CA LEU A 108 -6.50 -0.67 -8.60
C LEU A 108 -6.59 -0.27 -10.08
N LYS A 109 -5.47 -0.24 -10.79
CA LYS A 109 -5.40 0.00 -12.24
C LYS A 109 -6.12 -1.12 -12.99
N SER A 110 -5.83 -2.38 -12.67
CA SER A 110 -6.41 -3.55 -13.33
C SER A 110 -7.92 -3.63 -13.15
N ALA A 111 -8.41 -3.39 -11.92
CA ALA A 111 -9.84 -3.39 -11.59
C ALA A 111 -10.61 -2.27 -12.32
N ASN A 112 -9.95 -1.16 -12.66
CA ASN A 112 -10.56 0.01 -13.30
C ASN A 112 -10.14 0.23 -14.76
N ASN A 113 -9.46 -0.75 -15.37
CA ASN A 113 -8.91 -0.67 -16.73
C ASN A 113 -8.07 0.59 -16.99
N LEU A 114 -7.33 1.05 -15.98
CA LEU A 114 -6.47 2.23 -16.09
C LEU A 114 -5.11 1.84 -16.68
N ARG A 115 -4.75 2.46 -17.81
CA ARG A 115 -3.45 2.25 -18.47
C ARG A 115 -2.30 3.03 -17.84
N GLY A 116 -2.59 3.90 -16.88
CA GLY A 116 -1.61 4.74 -16.23
C GLY A 116 -2.17 5.34 -14.95
N SER A 117 -1.40 6.24 -14.36
CA SER A 117 -1.70 6.75 -13.02
C SER A 117 -2.58 8.02 -13.01
N ARG A 118 -3.17 8.36 -14.16
CA ARG A 118 -3.99 9.56 -14.32
C ARG A 118 -5.42 9.25 -13.90
N ILE A 119 -5.88 9.95 -12.87
CA ILE A 119 -7.26 9.93 -12.38
C ILE A 119 -7.81 11.35 -12.30
N TYR A 120 -9.13 11.48 -12.39
CA TYR A 120 -9.84 12.77 -12.39
C TYR A 120 -10.75 12.89 -11.18
N ALA A 121 -10.89 14.10 -10.64
CA ALA A 121 -11.86 14.35 -9.58
C ALA A 121 -13.29 14.03 -10.08
N GLY A 122 -14.08 13.38 -9.24
CA GLY A 122 -15.41 12.86 -9.59
C GLY A 122 -15.40 11.49 -10.27
N GLN A 123 -14.22 10.93 -10.60
CA GLN A 123 -14.13 9.59 -11.18
C GLN A 123 -14.48 8.52 -10.13
N LEU A 124 -15.32 7.57 -10.52
CA LEU A 124 -15.64 6.41 -9.68
C LEU A 124 -14.59 5.31 -9.90
N LEU A 125 -13.98 4.84 -8.82
CA LEU A 125 -13.03 3.73 -8.81
C LEU A 125 -13.56 2.55 -7.98
N GLN A 126 -13.38 1.36 -8.51
CA GLN A 126 -13.58 0.10 -7.81
C GLN A 126 -12.29 -0.27 -7.09
N VAL A 127 -12.35 -0.34 -5.76
CA VAL A 127 -11.21 -0.64 -4.90
C VAL A 127 -11.43 -2.00 -4.25
N THR A 128 -10.45 -2.89 -4.39
CA THR A 128 -10.49 -4.24 -3.83
C THR A 128 -9.35 -4.38 -2.82
N PRO A 129 -9.63 -4.37 -1.50
CA PRO A 129 -8.61 -4.56 -0.45
C PRO A 129 -7.92 -5.93 -0.55
N LEU A 130 -6.66 -6.01 -0.16
CA LEU A 130 -5.91 -7.27 -0.07
C LEU A 130 -6.13 -8.01 1.25
N THR A 131 -6.53 -7.29 2.29
CA THR A 131 -6.74 -7.84 3.62
C THR A 131 -8.25 -7.90 3.89
N SER A 132 -8.82 -9.11 3.89
CA SER A 132 -10.16 -9.36 4.41
C SER A 132 -10.14 -9.06 5.91
N ARG A 133 -10.99 -8.14 6.37
CA ARG A 133 -11.19 -7.90 7.81
C ARG A 133 -12.04 -9.01 8.42
#